data_AF-A0A1J1DXL8-F1
#
_entry.id   AF-A0A1J1DXL8-F1
#
_cell.length_a   1.000
_cell.length_b   1.000
_cell.length_c   1.000
_cell.angle_alpha   90.00
_cell.angle_beta   90.00
_cell.angle_gamma   90.00
#
_symmetry.space_group_name_H-M   'P 1'
#
loop_
_entity.id
_entity.type
_entity.pdbx_description
1 polymer ?
#
loop_
_entity_poly.entity_id
_entity_poly.type
_entity_poly.pdbx_seq_one_letter_code
_entity_poly.pdbx_strand_id
1 'polypeptide(L)'
;MSILRLSHLDIQAKKVSKLTDVNRYTINKIFDRLRLLIAQKCEEESLFNQGEIELDESYFGAKRARGKRGRGSGGKVPVFGMLKREGKVYTQIVKNCS
;
A
#
# COMPACT_ATOMS: atom_id res chain seq x y z
N MET A 1 24.08 5.34 15.61
CA MET A 1 23.00 5.46 14.59
C MET A 1 21.79 4.68 15.07
N SER A 2 20.58 5.25 15.07
CA SER A 2 19.37 4.54 15.50
C SER A 2 18.80 3.65 14.39
N ILE A 3 18.32 2.45 14.75
CA ILE A 3 17.72 1.49 13.80
C ILE A 3 16.49 2.09 13.10
N LEU A 4 15.70 2.91 13.81
CA LEU A 4 14.54 3.63 13.27
C LEU A 4 14.93 4.59 12.14
N ARG A 5 16.04 5.34 12.29
CA ARG A 5 16.51 6.24 11.24
C ARG A 5 16.98 5.45 10.01
N LEU A 6 17.62 4.30 10.23
CA LEU A 6 18.08 3.43 9.17
C LEU A 6 16.91 2.77 8.41
N SER A 7 15.81 2.41 9.09
CA SER A 7 14.60 1.91 8.42
C SER A 7 13.90 2.99 7.60
N HIS A 8 13.86 4.23 8.10
CA HIS A 8 13.29 5.36 7.36
C HIS A 8 14.07 5.70 6.09
N LEU A 9 15.39 5.51 6.09
CA LEU A 9 16.26 5.69 4.92
C LEU A 9 16.23 4.48 3.95
N ASP A 10 15.31 3.54 4.15
CA ASP A 10 15.13 2.32 3.36
C ASP A 10 16.41 1.49 3.19
N ILE A 11 17.22 1.43 4.25
CA ILE A 11 18.46 0.66 4.25
C ILE A 11 18.15 -0.81 4.52
N GLN A 12 18.64 -1.69 3.65
CA GLN A 12 18.49 -3.14 3.79
C GLN A 12 18.97 -3.66 5.15
N ALA A 13 18.22 -4.58 5.76
CA ALA A 13 18.52 -5.17 7.07
C ALA A 13 19.93 -5.78 7.18
N LYS A 14 20.48 -6.33 6.09
CA LYS A 14 21.85 -6.84 6.04
C LYS A 14 22.90 -5.74 6.25
N LYS A 15 22.67 -4.54 5.69
CA LYS A 15 23.56 -3.38 5.88
C LYS A 15 23.41 -2.82 7.30
N VAL A 16 22.17 -2.70 7.79
CA VAL A 16 21.90 -2.23 9.16
C VAL A 16 22.55 -3.13 10.19
N SER A 17 22.44 -4.46 10.02
CA SER A 17 23.10 -5.44 10.89
C SER A 17 24.61 -5.21 11.02
N LYS A 18 25.31 -4.88 9.93
CA LYS A 18 26.74 -4.52 9.94
C LYS A 18 27.03 -3.16 10.58
N LEU A 19 26.14 -2.18 10.41
CA LEU A 19 26.32 -0.83 10.94
C LEU A 19 26.04 -0.73 12.45
N THR A 20 25.21 -1.62 12.99
CA THR A 20 24.78 -1.59 14.40
C THR A 20 25.28 -2.78 15.22
N ASP A 21 25.99 -3.73 14.60
CA ASP A 21 26.44 -5.00 15.19
C ASP A 21 25.30 -5.80 15.86
N VAL A 22 24.10 -5.71 15.27
CA VAL A 22 22.91 -6.44 15.72
C VAL A 22 22.64 -7.56 14.73
N ASN A 23 22.23 -8.72 15.22
CA ASN A 23 21.86 -9.86 14.37
C ASN A 23 20.79 -9.45 13.33
N ARG A 24 21.02 -9.80 12.05
CA ARG A 24 20.10 -9.54 10.94
C ARG A 24 18.66 -10.00 11.21
N TYR A 25 18.47 -11.13 11.90
CA TYR A 25 17.14 -11.63 12.27
C TYR A 25 16.44 -10.67 13.25
N THR A 26 17.18 -10.14 14.22
CA THR A 26 16.67 -9.13 15.14
C THR A 26 16.31 -7.83 14.41
N ILE A 27 17.15 -7.39 13.46
CA ILE A 27 16.83 -6.22 12.62
C ILE A 27 15.56 -6.43 11.80
N ASN A 28 15.40 -7.59 11.16
CA ASN A 28 14.17 -7.92 10.44
C ASN A 28 12.94 -7.86 11.36
N LYS A 29 13.03 -8.47 12.54
CA LYS A 29 11.95 -8.43 13.53
C LYS A 29 11.60 -7.00 13.97
N ILE A 30 12.60 -6.13 14.11
CA ILE A 30 12.39 -4.71 14.43
C ILE A 30 11.70 -4.01 13.24
N PHE A 31 12.18 -4.21 12.02
CA PHE A 31 11.61 -3.62 10.82
C PHE A 31 10.14 -4.03 10.63
N ASP A 32 9.83 -5.30 10.84
CA ASP A 32 8.46 -5.80 10.70
C ASP A 32 7.53 -5.19 11.74
N ARG A 33 7.98 -5.07 13.00
CA ARG A 33 7.22 -4.37 14.05
C ARG A 33 7.00 -2.91 13.72
N LEU A 34 8.02 -2.22 13.19
CA LEU A 34 7.88 -0.82 12.77
C LEU A 34 6.86 -0.68 11.63
N ARG A 35 6.89 -1.57 10.63
CA ARG A 35 5.89 -1.58 9.54
C ARG A 35 4.48 -1.83 10.06
N LEU A 36 4.31 -2.75 11.00
CA LEU A 36 3.00 -3.02 11.62
C LEU A 36 2.49 -1.80 12.39
N LEU A 37 3.34 -1.13 13.16
CA LEU A 37 2.96 0.09 13.88
C LEU A 37 2.57 1.23 12.92
N ILE A 38 3.32 1.40 11.82
CA ILE A 38 2.99 2.38 10.79
C ILE A 38 1.63 2.03 10.17
N ALA A 39 1.40 0.76 9.80
CA ALA A 39 0.13 0.33 9.23
C ALA A 39 -1.05 0.57 10.19
N GLN A 40 -0.88 0.25 11.48
CA GLN A 40 -1.88 0.54 12.51
C GLN A 40 -2.18 2.03 12.62
N LYS A 41 -1.14 2.88 12.64
CA LYS A 41 -1.31 4.34 12.68
C LYS A 41 -1.99 4.89 11.42
N CYS A 42 -1.65 4.35 10.25
CA CYS A 42 -2.33 4.72 9.01
C CYS A 42 -3.81 4.33 9.02
N GLU A 43 -4.17 3.21 9.64
CA GLU A 43 -5.57 2.79 9.80
C GLU A 43 -6.32 3.65 10.84
N GLU A 44 -5.66 4.07 11.93
CA GLU A 44 -6.24 5.02 12.89
C GLU A 44 -6.51 6.39 12.26
N GLU A 45 -5.59 6.88 11.42
CA GLU A 45 -5.75 8.13 10.66
C GLU A 45 -6.61 7.98 9.39
N SER A 46 -7.13 6.79 9.14
CA SER A 46 -7.87 6.48 7.93
C SER A 46 -9.18 7.24 7.87
N LEU A 47 -9.35 7.99 6.79
CA LEU A 47 -10.62 8.63 6.46
C LEU A 47 -11.69 7.63 6.00
N PHE A 48 -11.32 6.34 5.81
CA PHE A 48 -12.28 5.32 5.38
C PHE A 48 -13.43 5.12 6.36
N ASN A 49 -13.26 5.51 7.61
CA ASN A 49 -14.26 5.34 8.67
C ASN A 49 -15.14 6.59 8.90
N GLN A 50 -14.93 7.69 8.15
CA GLN A 50 -15.49 9.01 8.47
C GLN A 50 -16.36 9.63 7.37
N GLY A 51 -17.11 8.82 6.61
CA GLY A 51 -18.14 9.31 5.69
C GLY A 51 -18.08 8.65 4.32
N GLU A 52 -18.49 9.40 3.30
CA GLU A 52 -18.56 8.93 1.92
C GLU A 52 -17.22 9.12 1.19
N ILE A 53 -16.81 8.08 0.46
CA ILE A 53 -15.53 8.01 -0.23
C ILE A 53 -15.81 7.86 -1.70
N GLU A 54 -15.28 8.79 -2.48
CA GLU A 54 -15.34 8.69 -3.93
C GLU A 54 -14.21 7.78 -4.41
N LEU A 55 -14.60 6.62 -4.94
CA LEU A 55 -13.71 5.67 -5.60
C LEU A 55 -13.89 5.86 -7.10
N ASP A 56 -12.80 6.08 -7.83
CA ASP A 56 -12.83 6.07 -9.29
C ASP A 56 -12.43 4.69 -9.81
N GLU A 57 -13.29 4.09 -10.63
CA GLU A 57 -13.02 2.81 -11.27
C GLU A 57 -12.48 3.00 -12.68
N SER A 58 -11.21 2.67 -12.86
CA SER A 58 -10.59 2.58 -14.18
C SER A 58 -10.48 1.12 -14.63
N TYR A 59 -10.59 0.87 -15.94
CA TYR A 59 -10.49 -0.49 -16.50
C TYR A 59 -9.46 -0.52 -17.63
N PHE A 60 -8.36 -1.24 -17.42
CA PHE A 60 -7.20 -1.26 -18.35
C PHE A 60 -6.96 -2.62 -19.01
N GLY A 61 -6.08 -2.65 -20.01
CA GLY A 61 -5.46 -3.90 -20.49
C GLY A 61 -6.24 -4.73 -21.52
N ALA A 62 -7.52 -4.47 -21.75
CA ALA A 62 -8.28 -5.21 -22.76
C ALA A 62 -7.97 -4.74 -24.19
N LYS A 63 -7.70 -5.68 -25.09
CA LYS A 63 -7.68 -5.42 -26.54
C LYS A 63 -9.10 -5.15 -27.03
N ARG A 64 -9.24 -4.20 -27.95
CA ARG A 64 -10.55 -3.85 -28.54
C ARG A 64 -11.17 -5.08 -29.24
N ALA A 65 -12.32 -5.53 -28.74
CA ALA A 65 -13.17 -6.49 -29.42
C ALA A 65 -14.34 -5.77 -30.11
N ARG A 66 -14.68 -6.15 -31.35
CA ARG A 66 -15.84 -5.60 -32.07
C ARG A 66 -17.12 -6.12 -31.40
N GLY A 67 -18.06 -5.24 -31.06
CA GLY A 67 -19.37 -5.59 -30.50
C GLY A 67 -19.49 -5.47 -28.97
N LYS A 68 -18.42 -5.70 -28.19
CA LYS A 68 -18.43 -5.49 -26.72
C LYS A 68 -17.70 -4.19 -26.36
N ARG A 69 -18.38 -3.28 -25.65
CA ARG A 69 -17.87 -1.96 -25.23
C ARG A 69 -18.12 -1.73 -23.73
N GLY A 70 -17.49 -0.69 -23.17
CA GLY A 70 -17.72 -0.28 -21.78
C GLY A 70 -17.07 -1.20 -20.73
N ARG A 71 -17.53 -1.10 -19.48
CA ARG A 71 -16.95 -1.84 -18.32
C ARG A 71 -17.15 -3.35 -18.40
N GLY A 72 -18.18 -3.83 -19.09
CA GLY A 72 -18.48 -5.27 -19.29
C GLY A 72 -17.68 -5.98 -20.40
N SER A 73 -16.65 -5.35 -21.01
CA SER A 73 -15.82 -6.06 -21.98
C SER A 73 -14.80 -6.95 -21.27
N GLY A 74 -14.81 -8.26 -21.57
CA GLY A 74 -13.90 -9.22 -20.96
C GLY A 74 -12.41 -8.90 -21.19
N GLY A 75 -11.58 -9.32 -20.25
CA GLY A 75 -10.12 -9.10 -20.30
C GLY A 75 -9.67 -7.72 -19.81
N LYS A 76 -10.55 -6.95 -19.18
CA LYS A 76 -10.20 -5.70 -18.49
C LYS A 76 -9.71 -5.99 -17.08
N VAL A 77 -8.65 -5.31 -16.67
CA VAL A 77 -8.19 -5.27 -15.28
C VAL A 77 -8.83 -4.04 -14.62
N PRO A 78 -9.74 -4.22 -13.64
CA PRO A 78 -10.24 -3.11 -12.86
C PRO A 78 -9.12 -2.57 -11.95
N VAL A 79 -9.00 -1.26 -11.91
CA VAL A 79 -8.06 -0.51 -11.07
C VAL A 79 -8.86 0.58 -10.38
N PHE A 80 -8.85 0.56 -9.06
CA PHE A 80 -9.52 1.56 -8.24
C PHE A 80 -8.52 2.65 -7.89
N GLY A 81 -8.79 3.87 -8.35
CA GLY A 81 -8.06 5.07 -7.98
C GLY A 81 -8.72 5.73 -6.77
N MET A 82 -7.91 6.24 -5.85
CA MET A 82 -8.40 6.99 -4.69
C MET A 82 -8.01 8.45 -4.76
N LEU A 83 -8.99 9.32 -4.48
CA LEU A 83 -8.77 10.75 -4.43
C LEU A 83 -7.97 11.13 -3.17
N LYS A 84 -6.81 11.75 -3.39
CA LYS A 84 -5.91 12.27 -2.35
C LYS A 84 -6.59 13.44 -1.62
N ARG A 85 -6.85 13.30 -0.32
CA ARG A 85 -7.28 14.42 0.56
C ARG A 85 -6.10 14.86 1.44
N GLU A 86 -5.91 16.17 1.58
CA GLU A 86 -4.89 16.77 2.46
C GLU A 86 -3.44 16.27 2.26
N GLY A 87 -3.03 15.93 1.04
CA GLY A 87 -1.67 15.45 0.86
C GLY A 87 -1.47 13.94 1.09
N LYS A 88 -2.47 13.23 1.62
CA LYS A 88 -2.38 11.81 1.99
C LYS A 88 -3.16 10.92 1.02
N VAL A 89 -2.58 9.77 0.70
CA VAL A 89 -3.22 8.71 -0.09
C VAL A 89 -3.47 7.55 0.88
N TYR A 90 -4.72 7.11 0.94
CA TYR A 90 -5.09 5.93 1.71
C TYR A 90 -5.41 4.80 0.73
N THR A 91 -5.20 3.55 1.15
CA THR A 91 -5.51 2.37 0.34
C THR A 91 -6.09 1.32 1.27
N GLN A 92 -7.22 0.74 0.90
CA GLN A 92 -7.84 -0.36 1.64
C GLN A 92 -7.94 -1.58 0.72
N ILE A 93 -7.59 -2.74 1.26
CA ILE A 93 -7.81 -4.00 0.56
C ILE A 93 -9.31 -4.30 0.61
N VAL A 94 -9.99 -4.19 -0.53
CA VAL A 94 -11.40 -4.59 -0.65
C VAL A 94 -11.48 -6.12 -0.57
N LYS A 95 -12.23 -6.62 0.41
CA LYS A 95 -12.53 -8.05 0.54
C LYS A 95 -13.73 -8.38 -0.34
N ASN A 96 -13.72 -9.54 -1.00
CA ASN A 96 -14.85 -10.07 -1.79
C ASN A 96 -15.29 -9.16 -2.95
N CYS A 97 -14.40 -8.92 -3.91
CA CYS A 97 -14.77 -8.29 -5.17
C CYS A 97 -15.50 -9.31 -6.06
N SER A 98 -16.75 -9.05 -6.43
CA SER A 98 -17.54 -9.83 -7.41
C SER A 98 -17.43 -9.25 -8.82
#